data_AF-A0A8H8RFN7-F1
#
_entry.id   AF-A0A8H8RFN7-F1
#
_cell.length_a   1.000
_cell.length_b   1.000
_cell.length_c   1.000
_cell.angle_alpha   90.00
_cell.angle_beta   90.00
_cell.angle_gamma   90.00
#
_symmetry.space_group_name_H-M   'P 1'
#
loop_
_entity.id
_entity.type
_entity.pdbx_description
1 polymer ?
#
loop_
_entity_poly.entity_id
_entity_poly.type
_entity_poly.pdbx_seq_one_letter_code
_entity_poly.pdbx_strand_id
1 'polypeptide(L)'
;KSSRGRHSSSRAHSFSSTAAAPVPTWPPVSFLFIVNELPTNDDPEFPGSVEARLVNGRWLPPEVMAGYSPQTPGHVYRWFNGVVSLAEGYQWVARPIGNPVPAQGTIFANGTQGPVWPTYYSAATVFFCNPFDQFFTARGDASTRDMSSPEDWWQPLGFRHDNSISRADHAGDYEHLAVRSASWINQLVPSAYRRQSNHGSNQGGLGGLLPIVIALIAFSCTDHDELYRVLIHDRAWAGNVWTPHERNTGRISRRGLVCTVFLDPENTQGSTNETVEAVEEGNIPIFR
;
A
#
# COMPACT_ATOMS: atom_id res chain seq x y z
N LYS A 1 71.33 -2.25 17.08
CA LYS A 1 70.66 -2.26 15.76
C LYS A 1 69.40 -3.11 15.88
N SER A 2 68.22 -2.50 16.01
CA SER A 2 66.94 -3.22 16.09
C SER A 2 65.93 -2.48 15.21
N SER A 3 65.30 -3.24 14.33
CA SER A 3 64.57 -2.82 13.14
C SER A 3 63.12 -2.44 13.44
N ARG A 4 62.68 -1.32 12.85
CA ARG A 4 61.27 -0.89 12.76
C ARG A 4 60.48 -1.87 11.88
N GLY A 5 59.52 -2.59 12.47
CA GLY A 5 58.49 -3.32 11.73
C GLY A 5 57.39 -2.38 11.27
N ARG A 6 57.25 -2.20 9.96
CA ARG A 6 56.10 -1.55 9.31
C ARG A 6 54.98 -2.59 9.16
N HIS A 7 53.84 -2.37 9.79
CA HIS A 7 52.62 -3.13 9.49
C HIS A 7 52.00 -2.63 8.18
N SER A 8 51.97 -3.51 7.18
CA SER A 8 51.26 -3.35 5.93
C SER A 8 49.84 -3.91 6.10
N SER A 9 48.82 -3.04 6.15
CA SER A 9 47.41 -3.48 6.13
C SER A 9 46.95 -3.73 4.71
N SER A 10 46.73 -4.99 4.35
CA SER A 10 46.08 -5.41 3.11
C SER A 10 44.60 -5.00 3.14
N ARG A 11 44.18 -4.17 2.17
CA ARG A 11 42.77 -3.95 1.85
C ARG A 11 42.22 -5.20 1.16
N ALA A 12 41.40 -5.96 1.87
CA ALA A 12 40.56 -6.98 1.25
C ALA A 12 39.39 -6.29 0.53
N HIS A 13 39.34 -6.44 -0.79
CA HIS A 13 38.16 -6.13 -1.57
C HIS A 13 37.05 -7.11 -1.19
N SER A 14 36.01 -6.64 -0.50
CA SER A 14 34.80 -7.43 -0.28
C SER A 14 33.99 -7.45 -1.56
N PHE A 15 33.80 -8.65 -2.09
CA PHE A 15 32.98 -8.95 -3.25
C PHE A 15 31.54 -8.45 -3.06
N SER A 16 31.03 -7.78 -4.09
CA SER A 16 29.62 -7.48 -4.30
C SER A 16 28.85 -8.80 -4.33
N SER A 17 28.05 -9.10 -3.29
CA SER A 17 27.07 -10.17 -3.34
C SER A 17 25.86 -9.69 -4.14
N THR A 18 25.81 -10.10 -5.40
CA THR A 18 24.62 -10.03 -6.24
C THR A 18 23.48 -10.71 -5.48
N ALA A 19 22.46 -9.94 -5.09
CA ALA A 19 21.30 -10.47 -4.40
C ALA A 19 20.64 -11.53 -5.29
N ALA A 20 20.59 -12.77 -4.82
CA ALA A 20 19.89 -13.85 -5.50
C ALA A 20 18.43 -13.46 -5.74
N ALA A 21 17.93 -13.76 -6.95
CA ALA A 21 16.51 -13.64 -7.26
C ALA A 21 15.70 -14.52 -6.30
N PRO A 22 14.52 -14.07 -5.83
CA PRO A 22 13.67 -14.90 -4.98
C PRO A 22 13.31 -16.20 -5.68
N VAL A 23 13.27 -17.30 -4.92
CA VAL A 23 12.86 -18.62 -5.42
C VAL A 23 11.43 -18.51 -5.95
N PRO A 24 11.15 -18.90 -7.21
CA PRO A 24 9.81 -18.80 -7.76
C PRO A 24 8.86 -19.69 -6.96
N THR A 25 7.81 -19.10 -6.39
CA THR A 25 6.63 -19.85 -5.96
C THR A 25 5.98 -20.42 -7.21
N TRP A 26 5.71 -21.72 -7.20
CA TRP A 26 5.00 -22.39 -8.27
C TRP A 26 3.65 -22.87 -7.74
N PRO A 27 2.53 -22.46 -8.37
CA PRO A 27 2.43 -21.49 -9.48
C PRO A 27 2.82 -20.05 -9.06
N PRO A 28 3.29 -19.21 -9.99
CA PRO A 28 3.58 -17.80 -9.71
C PRO A 28 2.34 -17.07 -9.21
N VAL A 29 2.49 -16.25 -8.18
CA VAL A 29 1.35 -15.53 -7.58
C VAL A 29 0.99 -14.30 -8.41
N SER A 30 -0.30 -14.04 -8.57
CA SER A 30 -0.80 -12.77 -9.13
C SER A 30 -2.07 -12.28 -8.45
N PHE A 31 -2.35 -10.99 -8.58
CA PHE A 31 -3.60 -10.36 -8.17
C PHE A 31 -3.81 -9.07 -8.97
N LEU A 32 -5.07 -8.63 -9.05
CA LEU A 32 -5.43 -7.33 -9.59
C LEU A 32 -5.58 -6.33 -8.44
N PHE A 33 -5.26 -5.07 -8.69
CA PHE A 33 -5.56 -4.01 -7.73
C PHE A 33 -5.91 -2.69 -8.42
N ILE A 34 -6.63 -1.86 -7.68
CA ILE A 34 -6.97 -0.50 -8.07
C ILE A 34 -6.83 0.43 -6.87
N VAL A 35 -6.46 1.67 -7.15
CA VAL A 35 -6.45 2.76 -6.18
C VAL A 35 -7.38 3.86 -6.66
N ASN A 36 -8.40 4.14 -5.88
CA ASN A 36 -9.34 5.22 -6.12
C ASN A 36 -9.09 6.35 -5.14
N GLU A 37 -9.17 7.60 -5.60
CA GLU A 37 -9.27 8.74 -4.68
C GLU A 37 -10.63 8.73 -4.01
N LEU A 38 -10.65 9.08 -2.73
CA LEU A 38 -11.86 9.19 -1.92
C LEU A 38 -11.97 10.61 -1.37
N PRO A 39 -12.61 11.53 -2.12
CA PRO A 39 -12.84 12.89 -1.65
C PRO A 39 -13.85 12.89 -0.50
N THR A 40 -13.65 13.79 0.46
CA THR A 40 -14.57 14.00 1.58
C THR A 40 -15.67 14.98 1.18
N ASN A 41 -16.82 14.85 1.82
CA ASN A 41 -17.98 15.73 1.68
C ASN A 41 -18.13 16.58 2.96
N ASP A 42 -17.06 17.30 3.32
CA ASP A 42 -16.97 18.05 4.58
C ASP A 42 -16.74 19.56 4.42
N ASP A 43 -17.00 20.06 3.22
CA ASP A 43 -16.89 21.48 2.91
C ASP A 43 -18.22 22.21 3.23
N PRO A 44 -18.22 23.13 4.23
CA PRO A 44 -19.42 23.82 4.67
C PRO A 44 -20.03 24.76 3.62
N GLU A 45 -19.30 25.09 2.55
CA GLU A 45 -19.82 25.92 1.45
C GLU A 45 -20.74 25.13 0.51
N PHE A 46 -20.71 23.79 0.54
CA PHE A 46 -21.53 22.93 -0.32
C PHE A 46 -22.78 22.42 0.40
N PRO A 47 -23.99 22.66 -0.14
CA PRO A 47 -25.23 22.13 0.44
C PRO A 47 -25.23 20.60 0.52
N GLY A 48 -25.54 20.06 1.71
CA GLY A 48 -25.55 18.61 1.96
C GLY A 48 -24.21 18.04 2.42
N SER A 49 -23.22 18.88 2.69
CA SER A 49 -21.99 18.45 3.37
C SER A 49 -22.25 18.02 4.81
N VAL A 50 -21.37 17.13 5.28
CA VAL A 50 -21.29 16.69 6.67
C VAL A 50 -20.27 17.55 7.40
N GLU A 51 -20.54 17.94 8.64
CA GLU A 51 -19.59 18.73 9.42
C GLU A 51 -18.23 18.00 9.54
N ALA A 52 -17.15 18.73 9.25
CA ALA A 52 -15.79 18.22 9.36
C ALA A 52 -15.50 17.76 10.80
N ARG A 53 -15.01 16.53 10.93
CA ARG A 53 -14.68 15.97 12.24
C ARG A 53 -13.36 16.56 12.74
N LEU A 54 -13.46 17.40 13.78
CA LEU A 54 -12.31 18.03 14.42
C LEU A 54 -12.15 17.55 15.86
N VAL A 55 -11.00 16.98 16.20
CA VAL A 55 -10.63 16.62 17.58
C VAL A 55 -9.42 17.46 17.98
N ASN A 56 -9.58 18.30 19.00
CA ASN A 56 -8.55 19.26 19.42
C ASN A 56 -8.04 20.16 18.27
N GLY A 57 -8.94 20.56 17.37
CA GLY A 57 -8.61 21.37 16.18
C GLY A 57 -7.89 20.60 15.06
N ARG A 58 -7.72 19.29 15.20
CA ARG A 58 -7.13 18.42 14.16
C ARG A 58 -8.21 17.68 13.41
N TRP A 59 -8.08 17.66 12.09
CA TRP A 59 -8.99 16.95 11.21
C TRP A 59 -8.78 15.45 11.27
N LEU A 60 -9.89 14.71 11.38
CA LEU A 60 -9.95 13.25 11.27
C LEU A 60 -10.93 12.84 10.17
N PRO A 61 -10.77 11.65 9.58
CA PRO A 61 -11.67 11.23 8.52
C PRO A 61 -13.11 11.01 9.03
N PRO A 62 -14.13 11.16 8.16
CA PRO A 62 -15.53 10.99 8.50
C PRO A 62 -15.87 9.57 9.03
N GLU A 63 -16.80 9.47 9.97
CA GLU A 63 -17.27 8.16 10.47
C GLU A 63 -18.58 7.70 9.82
N VAL A 64 -19.19 8.57 9.01
CA VAL A 64 -20.46 8.31 8.34
C VAL A 64 -20.26 8.26 6.83
N MET A 65 -21.02 7.39 6.18
CA MET A 65 -20.98 7.20 4.73
C MET A 65 -21.25 8.50 3.96
N ALA A 66 -22.15 9.34 4.48
CA ALA A 66 -22.49 10.64 3.88
C ALA A 66 -21.34 11.66 3.89
N GLY A 67 -20.29 11.40 4.68
CA GLY A 67 -19.08 12.22 4.72
C GLY A 67 -18.14 12.02 3.52
N TYR A 68 -18.52 11.19 2.56
CA TYR A 68 -17.73 10.91 1.36
C TYR A 68 -18.46 11.30 0.09
N SER A 69 -17.69 11.83 -0.86
CA SER A 69 -18.13 12.01 -2.25
C SER A 69 -17.91 10.71 -3.05
N PRO A 70 -18.48 10.59 -4.25
CA PRO A 70 -18.16 9.48 -5.15
C PRO A 70 -16.64 9.36 -5.39
N GLN A 71 -16.15 8.13 -5.39
CA GLN A 71 -14.74 7.85 -5.67
C GLN A 71 -14.33 8.29 -7.08
N THR A 72 -13.10 8.79 -7.20
CA THR A 72 -12.48 9.05 -8.52
C THR A 72 -11.57 7.87 -8.86
N PRO A 73 -11.92 7.05 -9.88
CA PRO A 73 -11.20 5.81 -10.12
C PRO A 73 -9.84 6.02 -10.78
N GLY A 74 -8.87 5.23 -10.34
CA GLY A 74 -7.56 5.13 -11.01
C GLY A 74 -7.53 4.05 -12.09
N HIS A 75 -6.31 3.65 -12.48
CA HIS A 75 -6.10 2.53 -13.39
C HIS A 75 -6.17 1.18 -12.66
N VAL A 76 -6.54 0.13 -13.39
CA VAL A 76 -6.44 -1.25 -12.91
C VAL A 76 -5.05 -1.80 -13.23
N TYR A 77 -4.39 -2.30 -12.19
CA TYR A 77 -3.07 -2.89 -12.28
C TYR A 77 -3.12 -4.38 -12.01
N ARG A 78 -2.18 -5.11 -12.59
CA ARG A 78 -1.90 -6.51 -12.29
C ARG A 78 -0.52 -6.60 -11.65
N TRP A 79 -0.46 -7.17 -10.46
CA TRP A 79 0.79 -7.63 -9.88
C TRP A 79 0.99 -9.10 -10.25
N PHE A 80 2.14 -9.45 -10.80
CA PHE A 80 2.50 -10.81 -11.15
C PHE A 80 3.94 -11.08 -10.69
N ASN A 81 4.07 -11.89 -9.63
CA ASN A 81 5.34 -12.33 -9.07
C ASN A 81 6.38 -11.20 -8.89
N GLY A 82 5.96 -10.11 -8.26
CA GLY A 82 6.81 -8.96 -7.93
C GLY A 82 6.88 -7.87 -9.00
N VAL A 83 6.17 -8.03 -10.12
CA VAL A 83 6.16 -7.05 -11.22
C VAL A 83 4.76 -6.49 -11.41
N VAL A 84 4.65 -5.16 -11.50
CA VAL A 84 3.39 -4.48 -11.81
C VAL A 84 3.28 -4.21 -13.30
N SER A 85 2.08 -4.40 -13.84
CA SER A 85 1.69 -4.08 -15.21
C SER A 85 0.26 -3.53 -15.23
N LEU A 86 -0.17 -2.97 -16.36
CA LEU A 86 -1.58 -2.66 -16.56
C LEU A 86 -2.38 -3.95 -16.77
N ALA A 87 -3.55 -4.03 -16.14
CA ALA A 87 -4.52 -5.07 -16.44
C ALA A 87 -5.35 -4.66 -17.67
N GLU A 88 -4.80 -4.84 -18.87
CA GLU A 88 -5.47 -4.45 -20.11
C GLU A 88 -6.85 -5.12 -20.24
N GLY A 89 -7.86 -4.34 -20.64
CA GLY A 89 -9.24 -4.82 -20.76
C GLY A 89 -10.05 -4.80 -19.45
N TYR A 90 -9.40 -4.58 -18.30
CA TYR A 90 -10.07 -4.36 -17.03
C TYR A 90 -10.28 -2.88 -16.75
N GLN A 91 -11.44 -2.55 -16.20
CA GLN A 91 -11.81 -1.19 -15.82
C GLN A 91 -12.62 -1.20 -14.52
N TRP A 92 -12.59 -0.07 -13.82
CA TRP A 92 -13.50 0.17 -12.71
C TRP A 92 -14.91 0.46 -13.21
N VAL A 93 -15.90 -0.09 -12.53
CA VAL A 93 -17.29 0.32 -12.68
C VAL A 93 -17.85 0.67 -11.31
N ALA A 94 -18.52 1.83 -11.21
CA ALA A 94 -19.24 2.27 -10.01
C ALA A 94 -20.54 1.47 -9.84
N ARG A 95 -20.39 0.15 -9.70
CA ARG A 95 -21.45 -0.81 -9.47
C ARG A 95 -21.09 -1.60 -8.21
N PRO A 96 -21.73 -1.29 -7.08
CA PRO A 96 -21.63 -2.10 -5.89
C PRO A 96 -22.07 -3.54 -6.18
N ILE A 97 -21.21 -4.53 -5.89
CA ILE A 97 -21.53 -5.96 -6.04
C ILE A 97 -21.18 -6.69 -4.74
N GLY A 98 -22.08 -7.55 -4.28
CA GLY A 98 -21.91 -8.36 -3.07
C GLY A 98 -22.95 -8.06 -2.01
N ASN A 99 -23.03 -8.92 -0.99
CA ASN A 99 -23.81 -8.69 0.21
C ASN A 99 -23.08 -9.29 1.43
N PRO A 100 -22.48 -8.48 2.32
CA PRO A 100 -22.44 -7.02 2.28
C PRO A 100 -21.64 -6.48 1.08
N VAL A 101 -21.87 -5.20 0.73
CA VAL A 101 -21.15 -4.51 -0.34
C VAL A 101 -19.73 -4.19 0.12
N PRO A 102 -18.68 -4.74 -0.50
CA PRO A 102 -17.30 -4.54 -0.06
C PRO A 102 -16.71 -3.18 -0.48
N ALA A 103 -17.20 -2.60 -1.58
CA ALA A 103 -16.77 -1.31 -2.12
C ALA A 103 -17.86 -0.64 -2.99
N GLN A 104 -17.77 0.67 -3.23
CA GLN A 104 -18.71 1.42 -4.08
C GLN A 104 -18.70 0.99 -5.56
N GLY A 105 -17.75 0.15 -5.94
CA GLY A 105 -17.66 -0.41 -7.27
C GLY A 105 -16.87 -1.70 -7.30
N THR A 106 -16.54 -2.13 -8.50
CA THR A 106 -15.77 -3.35 -8.74
C THR A 106 -14.97 -3.24 -10.03
N ILE A 107 -14.01 -4.15 -10.21
CA ILE A 107 -13.33 -4.33 -11.48
C ILE A 107 -14.21 -5.18 -12.41
N PHE A 108 -14.18 -4.83 -13.69
CA PHE A 108 -14.92 -5.50 -14.75
C PHE A 108 -14.07 -5.61 -16.01
N ALA A 109 -14.18 -6.73 -16.72
CA ALA A 109 -13.66 -6.88 -18.07
C ALA A 109 -14.68 -7.52 -19.02
N ASN A 110 -14.65 -7.12 -20.29
CA ASN A 110 -15.39 -7.80 -21.35
C ASN A 110 -14.57 -9.01 -21.83
N GLY A 111 -14.85 -10.19 -21.29
CA GLY A 111 -14.23 -11.42 -21.74
C GLY A 111 -14.82 -11.93 -23.06
N THR A 112 -14.08 -12.80 -23.74
CA THR A 112 -14.52 -13.42 -25.00
C THR A 112 -15.74 -14.34 -24.83
N GLN A 113 -15.94 -14.89 -23.63
CA GLN A 113 -17.05 -15.78 -23.26
C GLN A 113 -18.15 -15.07 -22.45
N GLY A 114 -18.03 -13.75 -22.27
CA GLY A 114 -18.93 -12.95 -21.44
C GLY A 114 -18.20 -12.06 -20.43
N PRO A 115 -18.95 -11.33 -19.62
CA PRO A 115 -18.39 -10.42 -18.63
C PRO A 115 -17.59 -11.18 -17.56
N VAL A 116 -16.40 -10.67 -17.25
CA VAL A 116 -15.52 -11.18 -16.19
C VAL A 116 -15.60 -10.24 -15.00
N TRP A 117 -15.91 -10.81 -13.84
CA TRP A 117 -15.98 -10.12 -12.56
C TRP A 117 -14.94 -10.76 -11.63
N PRO A 118 -13.73 -10.16 -11.50
CA PRO A 118 -12.73 -10.64 -10.56
C PRO A 118 -13.28 -10.80 -9.14
N THR A 119 -12.84 -11.84 -8.45
CA THR A 119 -13.26 -12.10 -7.07
C THR A 119 -12.59 -11.11 -6.14
N TYR A 120 -13.37 -10.39 -5.34
CA TYR A 120 -12.86 -9.51 -4.28
C TYR A 120 -11.99 -10.30 -3.30
N TYR A 121 -10.81 -9.77 -2.97
CA TYR A 121 -9.92 -10.31 -1.94
C TYR A 121 -10.01 -9.45 -0.66
N SER A 122 -9.57 -8.19 -0.75
CA SER A 122 -9.57 -7.28 0.39
C SER A 122 -9.51 -5.81 -0.05
N ALA A 123 -9.80 -4.90 0.87
CA ALA A 123 -9.66 -3.47 0.66
C ALA A 123 -9.27 -2.76 1.96
N ALA A 124 -8.69 -1.58 1.81
CA ALA A 124 -8.49 -0.63 2.90
C ALA A 124 -8.75 0.78 2.41
N THR A 125 -9.34 1.58 3.29
CA THR A 125 -9.39 3.03 3.13
C THR A 125 -8.29 3.64 3.95
N VAL A 126 -7.50 4.52 3.35
CA VAL A 126 -6.35 5.16 4.00
C VAL A 126 -6.39 6.65 3.76
N PHE A 127 -6.26 7.43 4.81
CA PHE A 127 -6.15 8.89 4.75
C PHE A 127 -4.79 9.36 5.25
N PHE A 128 -4.19 10.31 4.55
CA PHE A 128 -3.15 11.16 5.14
C PHE A 128 -3.83 12.38 5.79
N CYS A 129 -4.04 12.34 7.10
CA CYS A 129 -4.80 13.34 7.83
C CYS A 129 -4.06 14.68 7.87
N ASN A 130 -2.88 14.70 8.51
CA ASN A 130 -2.07 15.89 8.68
C ASN A 130 -0.64 15.52 9.13
N PRO A 131 0.32 16.47 9.20
CA PRO A 131 1.69 16.16 9.60
C PRO A 131 1.87 15.56 11.00
N PHE A 132 0.90 15.73 11.91
CA PHE A 132 0.93 15.22 13.27
C PHE A 132 0.32 13.83 13.38
N ASP A 133 -0.90 13.66 12.86
CA ASP A 133 -1.67 12.41 12.99
C ASP A 133 -1.40 11.41 11.85
N GLN A 134 -0.78 11.88 10.76
CA GLN A 134 -0.26 11.08 9.64
C GLN A 134 -1.29 10.16 9.01
N PHE A 135 -1.05 8.84 8.96
CA PHE A 135 -1.93 7.90 8.29
C PHE A 135 -2.96 7.30 9.25
N PHE A 136 -4.21 7.37 8.83
CA PHE A 136 -5.31 6.59 9.41
C PHE A 136 -5.83 5.60 8.38
N THR A 137 -6.21 4.42 8.86
CA THR A 137 -6.64 3.29 8.06
C THR A 137 -7.97 2.75 8.60
N ALA A 138 -8.81 2.26 7.71
CA ALA A 138 -10.00 1.49 8.04
C ALA A 138 -10.10 0.27 7.13
N ARG A 139 -10.66 -0.82 7.65
CA ARG A 139 -10.90 -2.06 6.90
C ARG A 139 -11.96 -1.82 5.83
N GLY A 140 -11.70 -2.28 4.61
CA GLY A 140 -12.63 -2.14 3.50
C GLY A 140 -12.78 -0.70 2.99
N ASP A 141 -13.82 -0.47 2.22
CA ASP A 141 -14.23 0.83 1.72
C ASP A 141 -15.09 1.57 2.77
N ALA A 142 -14.58 2.66 3.34
CA ALA A 142 -15.28 3.45 4.35
C ALA A 142 -16.52 4.15 3.79
N SER A 143 -16.63 4.30 2.47
CA SER A 143 -17.72 5.00 1.79
C SER A 143 -18.94 4.11 1.49
N THR A 144 -18.96 2.88 1.99
CA THR A 144 -20.10 1.95 1.88
C THR A 144 -20.81 1.68 3.22
N ARG A 145 -20.29 2.23 4.33
CA ARG A 145 -20.76 1.91 5.68
C ARG A 145 -20.54 3.05 6.67
N ASP A 146 -21.39 3.10 7.68
CA ASP A 146 -21.13 3.91 8.88
C ASP A 146 -20.23 3.13 9.86
N MET A 147 -19.29 3.82 10.50
CA MET A 147 -18.33 3.24 11.44
C MET A 147 -18.93 3.04 12.83
N SER A 148 -19.91 2.14 12.92
CA SER A 148 -20.68 1.89 14.13
C SER A 148 -20.05 0.89 15.11
N SER A 149 -19.04 0.13 14.69
CA SER A 149 -18.36 -0.88 15.51
C SER A 149 -16.87 -0.55 15.71
N PRO A 150 -16.24 -0.95 16.82
CA PRO A 150 -14.81 -0.74 17.03
C PRO A 150 -13.90 -1.34 15.95
N GLU A 151 -14.34 -2.44 15.33
CA GLU A 151 -13.62 -3.11 14.24
C GLU A 151 -13.61 -2.29 12.95
N ASP A 152 -14.60 -1.41 12.82
CA ASP A 152 -14.86 -0.55 11.67
C ASP A 152 -14.21 0.83 11.77
N TRP A 153 -13.73 1.19 12.97
CA TRP A 153 -13.20 2.51 13.29
C TRP A 153 -11.89 2.83 12.58
N TRP A 154 -11.67 4.13 12.46
CA TRP A 154 -10.39 4.70 12.07
C TRP A 154 -9.29 4.33 13.06
N GLN A 155 -8.27 3.63 12.55
CA GLN A 155 -7.09 3.22 13.30
C GLN A 155 -5.85 3.94 12.76
N PRO A 156 -4.93 4.42 13.62
CA PRO A 156 -3.64 4.87 13.12
C PRO A 156 -2.93 3.72 12.40
N LEU A 157 -2.17 4.04 11.35
CA LEU A 157 -1.28 3.06 10.73
C LEU A 157 -0.29 2.54 11.77
N GLY A 158 -0.23 1.22 11.89
CA GLY A 158 0.76 0.54 12.73
C GLY A 158 1.45 -0.58 11.97
N PHE A 159 2.42 -1.20 12.63
CA PHE A 159 3.22 -2.27 12.08
C PHE A 159 3.29 -3.46 13.03
N ARG A 160 3.21 -4.67 12.48
CA ARG A 160 3.74 -5.88 13.13
C ARG A 160 5.17 -6.10 12.66
N HIS A 161 6.05 -6.55 13.54
CA HIS A 161 7.47 -6.79 13.19
C HIS A 161 7.73 -8.29 13.09
N ASP A 162 8.25 -8.70 11.95
CA ASP A 162 8.73 -10.06 11.73
C ASP A 162 10.17 -9.99 11.22
N ASN A 163 11.11 -10.23 12.13
CA ASN A 163 12.55 -10.08 11.88
C ASN A 163 12.90 -8.67 11.35
N SER A 164 13.23 -8.56 10.05
CA SER A 164 13.56 -7.30 9.36
C SER A 164 12.42 -6.79 8.48
N ILE A 165 11.22 -7.37 8.58
CA ILE A 165 10.04 -6.96 7.84
C ILE A 165 9.13 -6.15 8.75
N SER A 166 8.74 -4.96 8.29
CA SER A 166 7.65 -4.19 8.91
C SER A 166 6.37 -4.53 8.15
N ARG A 167 5.42 -5.19 8.80
CA ARG A 167 4.13 -5.55 8.21
C ARG A 167 3.11 -4.47 8.52
N ALA A 168 2.70 -3.71 7.52
CA ALA A 168 1.68 -2.67 7.66
C ALA A 168 0.32 -3.29 8.03
N ASP A 169 -0.35 -2.73 9.03
CA ASP A 169 -1.58 -3.28 9.58
C ASP A 169 -2.52 -2.16 10.10
N HIS A 170 -3.78 -2.52 10.32
CA HIS A 170 -4.76 -1.69 11.02
C HIS A 170 -4.46 -1.74 12.53
N ALA A 171 -3.90 -0.67 13.10
CA ALA A 171 -3.46 -0.63 14.51
C ALA A 171 -2.47 -1.76 14.88
N GLY A 172 -1.41 -1.93 14.09
CA GLY A 172 -0.32 -2.85 14.44
C GLY A 172 0.36 -2.52 15.78
N ASP A 173 1.05 -3.51 16.35
CA ASP A 173 1.66 -3.45 17.70
C ASP A 173 2.69 -2.33 17.87
N TYR A 174 3.28 -1.87 16.77
CA TYR A 174 4.35 -0.88 16.75
C TYR A 174 3.99 0.31 15.88
N GLU A 175 4.17 1.52 16.41
CA GLU A 175 4.06 2.75 15.64
C GLU A 175 5.25 2.93 14.67
N HIS A 176 6.42 2.37 14.97
CA HIS A 176 7.62 2.59 14.16
C HIS A 176 8.02 1.34 13.36
N LEU A 177 8.76 1.56 12.27
CA LEU A 177 9.33 0.50 11.44
C LEU A 177 10.34 -0.37 12.20
N ALA A 178 10.45 -1.64 11.82
CA ALA A 178 11.45 -2.58 12.31
C ALA A 178 12.87 -2.18 11.87
N VAL A 179 12.99 -1.53 10.70
CA VAL A 179 14.28 -1.16 10.11
C VAL A 179 14.61 0.31 10.23
N ARG A 180 15.90 0.60 10.33
CA ARG A 180 16.42 1.96 10.48
C ARG A 180 16.46 2.71 9.16
N SER A 181 16.87 2.02 8.09
CA SER A 181 17.10 2.61 6.78
C SER A 181 16.83 1.59 5.69
N ALA A 182 16.09 2.01 4.66
CA ALA A 182 15.88 1.31 3.40
C ALA A 182 15.46 2.34 2.33
N SER A 183 15.64 2.03 1.05
CA SER A 183 15.39 2.97 -0.07
C SER A 183 13.94 3.45 -0.13
N TRP A 184 12.98 2.61 0.25
CA TRP A 184 11.55 2.91 0.20
C TRP A 184 11.06 3.83 1.32
N ILE A 185 11.71 3.85 2.48
CA ILE A 185 11.16 4.47 3.71
C ILE A 185 10.74 5.91 3.45
N ASN A 186 11.61 6.72 2.86
CA ASN A 186 11.39 8.18 2.75
C ASN A 186 10.27 8.54 1.77
N GLN A 187 10.02 7.66 0.81
CA GLN A 187 8.99 7.89 -0.21
C GLN A 187 7.63 7.39 0.25
N LEU A 188 7.59 6.26 0.93
CA LEU A 188 6.33 5.60 1.25
C LEU A 188 5.76 6.02 2.60
N VAL A 189 6.61 6.28 3.59
CA VAL A 189 6.15 6.68 4.93
C VAL A 189 6.77 7.99 5.40
N PRO A 190 6.02 8.83 6.15
CA PRO A 190 6.60 9.97 6.86
C PRO A 190 7.76 9.58 7.78
N SER A 191 8.62 10.56 8.07
CA SER A 191 9.76 10.35 8.96
C SER A 191 9.39 9.97 10.39
N ALA A 192 8.16 10.23 10.85
CA ALA A 192 7.75 9.86 12.21
C ALA A 192 7.55 8.35 12.38
N TYR A 193 7.27 7.61 11.31
CA TYR A 193 7.24 6.14 11.36
C TYR A 193 8.64 5.52 11.41
N ARG A 194 9.71 6.30 11.24
CA ARG A 194 11.07 5.75 11.32
C ARG A 194 11.38 5.26 12.72
N ARG A 195 12.13 4.17 12.77
CA ARG A 195 12.71 3.67 14.01
C ARG A 195 13.58 4.75 14.66
N GLN A 196 13.27 5.09 15.92
CA GLN A 196 14.03 6.09 16.68
C GLN A 196 15.36 5.56 17.22
N SER A 197 15.45 4.25 17.48
CA SER A 197 16.66 3.64 18.01
C SER A 197 17.74 3.45 16.96
N ASN A 198 18.99 3.75 17.32
CA ASN A 198 20.16 3.47 16.46
C ASN A 198 20.46 1.98 16.28
N HIS A 199 19.84 1.13 17.11
CA HIS A 199 19.89 -0.32 17.00
C HIS A 199 18.77 -0.79 16.06
N GLY A 200 19.13 -1.24 14.86
CA GLY A 200 18.20 -1.74 13.86
C GLY A 200 18.93 -2.17 12.60
N SER A 201 18.35 -3.09 11.84
CA SER A 201 18.92 -3.50 10.55
C SER A 201 18.85 -2.33 9.56
N ASN A 202 19.89 -2.23 8.71
CA ASN A 202 19.92 -1.35 7.53
C ASN A 202 19.39 -2.07 6.28
N GLN A 203 18.84 -3.27 6.45
CA GLN A 203 18.26 -4.09 5.41
C GLN A 203 16.95 -4.67 5.93
N GLY A 204 15.88 -4.42 5.20
CA GLY A 204 14.56 -4.95 5.50
C GLY A 204 13.55 -4.50 4.49
N GLY A 205 12.34 -5.02 4.62
CA GLY A 205 11.29 -4.77 3.67
C GLY A 205 9.99 -4.35 4.32
N LEU A 206 9.07 -3.93 3.47
CA LEU A 206 7.69 -3.67 3.82
C LEU A 206 6.85 -4.87 3.38
N GLY A 207 6.01 -5.37 4.28
CA GLY A 207 5.00 -6.40 4.03
C GLY A 207 3.68 -6.03 4.69
N GLY A 208 2.83 -7.01 4.96
CA GLY A 208 1.53 -6.81 5.61
C GLY A 208 0.40 -6.65 4.62
N LEU A 209 -0.70 -6.03 5.05
CA LEU A 209 -1.94 -5.95 4.28
C LEU A 209 -1.71 -5.24 2.95
N LEU A 210 -1.93 -5.96 1.84
CA LEU A 210 -1.69 -5.48 0.48
C LEU A 210 -2.40 -4.15 0.19
N PRO A 211 -3.69 -3.96 0.53
CA PRO A 211 -4.36 -2.69 0.31
C PRO A 211 -3.66 -1.50 0.99
N ILE A 212 -3.12 -1.68 2.20
CA ILE A 212 -2.40 -0.61 2.92
C ILE A 212 -1.06 -0.35 2.25
N VAL A 213 -0.31 -1.40 1.92
CA VAL A 213 1.00 -1.26 1.25
C VAL A 213 0.86 -0.56 -0.11
N ILE A 214 -0.17 -0.92 -0.88
CA ILE A 214 -0.51 -0.27 -2.15
C ILE A 214 -0.91 1.20 -1.92
N ALA A 215 -1.69 1.49 -0.88
CA ALA A 215 -2.03 2.88 -0.53
C ALA A 215 -0.79 3.71 -0.22
N LEU A 216 0.18 3.17 0.53
CA LEU A 216 1.43 3.86 0.84
C LEU A 216 2.25 4.17 -0.42
N ILE A 217 2.28 3.26 -1.39
CA ILE A 217 2.82 3.52 -2.73
C ILE A 217 2.06 4.68 -3.38
N ALA A 218 0.73 4.65 -3.40
CA ALA A 218 -0.07 5.70 -4.02
C ALA A 218 0.09 7.08 -3.36
N PHE A 219 0.31 7.14 -2.04
CA PHE A 219 0.63 8.40 -1.33
C PHE A 219 2.02 8.96 -1.65
N SER A 220 2.91 8.16 -2.24
CA SER A 220 4.17 8.67 -2.81
C SER A 220 3.96 9.46 -4.11
N CYS A 221 2.74 9.46 -4.67
CA CYS A 221 2.33 10.13 -5.90
C CYS A 221 1.21 11.13 -5.62
N THR A 222 1.09 12.21 -6.39
CA THR A 222 0.05 13.25 -6.17
C THR A 222 -1.35 12.81 -6.55
N ASP A 223 -1.48 11.90 -7.50
CA ASP A 223 -2.74 11.45 -8.11
C ASP A 223 -2.53 10.11 -8.85
N HIS A 224 -3.59 9.62 -9.50
CA HIS A 224 -3.57 8.35 -10.24
C HIS A 224 -2.71 8.37 -11.50
N ASP A 225 -2.52 9.52 -12.15
CA ASP A 225 -1.69 9.65 -13.35
C ASP A 225 -0.19 9.57 -12.99
N GLU A 226 0.19 10.20 -11.88
CA GLU A 226 1.53 10.05 -11.32
C GLU A 226 1.79 8.62 -10.84
N LEU A 227 0.80 7.97 -10.19
CA LEU A 227 0.90 6.56 -9.81
C LEU A 227 1.11 5.66 -11.03
N TYR A 228 0.38 5.90 -12.11
CA TYR A 228 0.57 5.21 -13.38
C TYR A 228 2.00 5.35 -13.90
N ARG A 229 2.55 6.56 -13.87
CA ARG A 229 3.94 6.79 -14.30
C ARG A 229 4.94 6.07 -13.40
N VAL A 230 4.77 6.10 -12.09
CA VAL A 230 5.64 5.40 -11.13
C VAL A 230 5.64 3.89 -11.35
N LEU A 231 4.46 3.28 -11.53
CA LEU A 231 4.34 1.83 -11.64
C LEU A 231 4.71 1.31 -13.04
N ILE A 232 4.29 2.01 -14.09
CA ILE A 232 4.37 1.51 -15.48
C ILE A 232 5.60 2.06 -16.21
N HIS A 233 5.83 3.37 -16.14
CA HIS A 233 6.95 4.00 -16.85
C HIS A 233 8.27 3.86 -16.09
N ASP A 234 8.27 4.24 -14.82
CA ASP A 234 9.48 4.24 -13.98
C ASP A 234 9.80 2.84 -13.45
N ARG A 235 8.80 1.94 -13.43
CA ARG A 235 8.88 0.58 -12.87
C ARG A 235 9.44 0.58 -11.46
N ALA A 236 9.00 1.55 -10.65
CA ALA A 236 9.51 1.76 -9.30
C ALA A 236 9.28 0.53 -8.41
N TRP A 237 8.24 -0.26 -8.67
CA TRP A 237 7.99 -1.52 -7.98
C TRP A 237 8.16 -2.70 -8.94
N ALA A 238 9.33 -3.34 -8.88
CA ALA A 238 9.67 -4.49 -9.72
C ALA A 238 10.60 -5.48 -9.00
N GLY A 239 10.32 -6.77 -9.15
CA GLY A 239 11.12 -7.84 -8.54
C GLY A 239 11.18 -7.79 -7.02
N ASN A 240 10.08 -7.36 -6.37
CA ASN A 240 10.02 -7.10 -4.93
C ASN A 240 11.07 -6.09 -4.45
N VAL A 241 11.39 -5.09 -5.27
CA VAL A 241 12.29 -3.98 -4.93
C VAL A 241 11.57 -2.67 -5.21
N TRP A 242 11.73 -1.73 -4.28
CA TRP A 242 11.33 -0.35 -4.51
C TRP A 242 12.52 0.49 -4.98
N THR A 243 12.41 1.03 -6.19
CA THR A 243 13.35 1.98 -6.77
C THR A 243 12.84 3.40 -6.55
N PRO A 244 13.56 4.25 -5.81
CA PRO A 244 13.13 5.61 -5.56
C PRO A 244 12.94 6.43 -6.85
N HIS A 245 11.86 7.21 -6.91
CA HIS A 245 11.58 8.16 -8.00
C HIS A 245 11.62 9.63 -7.57
N GLU A 246 11.75 10.57 -8.52
CA GLU A 246 11.89 12.02 -8.21
C GLU A 246 10.56 12.79 -8.18
N ARG A 247 9.42 12.09 -8.25
CA ARG A 247 8.08 12.69 -8.25
C ARG A 247 7.68 13.24 -6.87
N ASN A 248 6.76 14.20 -6.90
CA ASN A 248 6.21 14.80 -5.70
C ASN A 248 5.34 13.81 -4.92
N THR A 249 5.46 13.85 -3.59
CA THR A 249 4.59 13.06 -2.71
C THR A 249 3.18 13.64 -2.67
N GLY A 250 2.17 12.78 -2.76
CA GLY A 250 0.78 13.15 -2.55
C GLY A 250 0.31 12.98 -1.11
N ARG A 251 1.21 13.03 -0.13
CA ARG A 251 0.86 13.15 1.30
C ARG A 251 0.36 14.57 1.59
N ILE A 252 -0.78 14.90 0.99
CA ILE A 252 -1.51 16.15 1.15
C ILE A 252 -2.56 15.94 2.23
N SER A 253 -2.68 16.89 3.17
CA SER A 253 -3.65 16.81 4.26
C SER A 253 -5.06 16.52 3.73
N ARG A 254 -5.75 15.60 4.41
CA ARG A 254 -7.11 15.12 4.12
C ARG A 254 -7.26 14.32 2.84
N ARG A 255 -6.19 13.98 2.12
CA ARG A 255 -6.29 13.08 0.96
C ARG A 255 -6.59 11.67 1.43
N GLY A 256 -7.65 11.09 0.89
CA GLY A 256 -8.11 9.73 1.15
C GLY A 256 -8.02 8.86 -0.09
N LEU A 257 -7.68 7.60 0.10
CA LEU A 257 -7.62 6.58 -0.93
C LEU A 257 -8.39 5.34 -0.51
N VAL A 258 -9.07 4.70 -1.46
CA VAL A 258 -9.56 3.32 -1.33
C VAL A 258 -8.70 2.44 -2.20
N CYS A 259 -8.00 1.48 -1.59
CA CYS A 259 -7.24 0.48 -2.29
C CYS A 259 -8.00 -0.84 -2.23
N THR A 260 -8.23 -1.46 -3.38
CA THR A 260 -8.97 -2.73 -3.47
C THR A 260 -8.15 -3.74 -4.26
N VAL A 261 -8.06 -4.95 -3.71
CA VAL A 261 -7.34 -6.09 -4.28
C VAL A 261 -8.36 -7.16 -4.65
N PHE A 262 -8.14 -7.77 -5.82
CA PHE A 262 -8.96 -8.84 -6.36
C PHE A 262 -8.08 -10.01 -6.80
N LEU A 263 -8.62 -11.21 -6.74
CA LEU A 263 -7.99 -12.38 -7.36
C LEU A 263 -7.96 -12.19 -8.89
N ASP A 264 -6.85 -12.58 -9.50
CA ASP A 264 -6.61 -12.53 -10.93
C ASP A 264 -7.29 -13.72 -11.64
N PRO A 265 -8.38 -13.49 -12.38
CA PRO A 265 -9.13 -14.57 -13.01
C PRO A 265 -8.33 -15.26 -14.13
N GLU A 266 -7.26 -14.64 -14.63
CA GLU A 266 -6.36 -15.22 -15.64
C GLU A 266 -5.31 -16.17 -15.03
N ASN A 267 -5.18 -16.22 -13.70
CA ASN A 267 -4.22 -17.07 -12.99
C ASN A 267 -4.90 -17.86 -11.87
N THR A 268 -5.85 -18.71 -12.22
CA THR A 268 -6.69 -19.44 -11.25
C THR A 268 -5.93 -20.35 -10.29
N GLN A 269 -4.71 -20.78 -10.64
CA GLN A 269 -3.88 -21.61 -9.77
C GLN A 269 -2.99 -20.79 -8.83
N GLY A 270 -2.49 -19.64 -9.28
CA GLY A 270 -1.60 -18.76 -8.51
C GLY A 270 -2.29 -17.55 -7.87
N SER A 271 -3.59 -17.38 -8.08
CA SER A 271 -4.39 -16.29 -7.52
C SER A 271 -5.58 -16.84 -6.72
N THR A 272 -5.27 -17.51 -5.62
CA THR A 272 -6.22 -17.91 -4.58
C THR A 272 -6.04 -17.04 -3.34
N ASN A 273 -7.03 -17.05 -2.44
CA ASN A 273 -6.93 -16.32 -1.16
C ASN A 273 -5.64 -16.71 -0.41
N GLU A 274 -5.34 -18.00 -0.35
CA GLU A 274 -4.17 -18.53 0.37
C GLU A 274 -2.86 -18.06 -0.26
N THR A 275 -2.78 -18.00 -1.59
CA THR A 275 -1.57 -17.53 -2.28
C THR A 275 -1.35 -16.02 -2.13
N VAL A 276 -2.43 -15.22 -2.09
CA VAL A 276 -2.34 -13.77 -1.89
C VAL A 276 -2.06 -13.45 -0.42
N GLU A 277 -2.68 -14.17 0.52
CA GLU A 277 -2.36 -14.08 1.96
C GLU A 277 -0.89 -14.46 2.22
N ALA A 278 -0.36 -15.46 1.52
CA ALA A 278 1.05 -15.80 1.60
C ALA A 278 1.99 -14.68 1.07
N VAL A 279 1.50 -13.73 0.27
CA VAL A 279 2.25 -12.51 -0.08
C VAL A 279 2.21 -11.49 1.06
N GLU A 280 1.08 -11.36 1.77
CA GLU A 280 0.92 -10.45 2.92
C GLU A 280 1.73 -10.91 4.15
N GLU A 281 1.67 -12.21 4.45
CA GLU A 281 2.25 -12.85 5.65
C GLU A 281 3.55 -13.61 5.39
N GLY A 282 3.96 -13.78 4.13
CA GLY A 282 5.14 -14.55 3.77
C GLY A 282 6.46 -13.99 4.29
N ASN A 283 7.50 -14.83 4.28
CA ASN A 283 8.87 -14.44 4.70
C ASN A 283 9.58 -13.52 3.68
N ILE A 284 8.98 -13.29 2.52
CA ILE A 284 9.48 -12.38 1.50
C ILE A 284 8.66 -11.09 1.62
N PRO A 285 9.28 -9.93 1.87
CA PRO A 285 8.53 -8.68 1.88
C PRO A 285 7.98 -8.36 0.49
N ILE A 286 6.88 -7.63 0.44
CA ILE A 286 6.25 -7.15 -0.81
C ILE A 286 7.25 -6.30 -1.61
N PHE A 287 8.08 -5.52 -0.92
CA PHE A 287 9.33 -5.01 -1.48
C PHE A 287 10.37 -4.67 -0.40
N ARG A 288 11.63 -4.62 -0.83
CA ARG A 288 12.81 -4.19 -0.06
C ARG A 288 13.40 -2.87 -0.56
#